data_AF-A0A1E8PMQ9-F1
#
_entry.id   AF-A0A1E8PMQ9-F1
#
_cell.length_a   1.000
_cell.length_b   1.000
_cell.length_c   1.000
_cell.angle_alpha   90.00
_cell.angle_beta   90.00
_cell.angle_gamma   90.00
#
_symmetry.space_group_name_H-M   'P 1'
#
loop_
_entity.id
_entity.type
_entity.pdbx_description
1 polymer ?
#
loop_
_entity_poly.entity_id
_entity_poly.type
_entity_poly.pdbx_seq_one_letter_code
_entity_poly.pdbx_strand_id
1 'polypeptide(L)'
;MEHPEYLDLARTKLQLPSDYALQKPLGVTKQLISKYRTGKETLSDGIAIKIAKLTGIPTERVLIDAHFEKAKTPEEKAAWMAIMEKFSASFNALLLGRGRMQPCSSMRQ
;
A
#
# COMPACT_ATOMS: atom_id res chain seq x y z
N MET A 1 6.78 -2.98 -2.24
CA MET A 1 7.41 -3.06 -0.91
C MET A 1 6.89 -4.35 -0.33
N GLU A 2 7.77 -5.17 0.22
CA GLU A 2 7.38 -6.50 0.70
C GLU A 2 6.90 -6.44 2.16
N HIS A 3 6.19 -7.47 2.63
CA HIS A 3 5.61 -7.50 3.97
C HIS A 3 6.61 -7.23 5.12
N PRO A 4 7.85 -7.76 5.11
CA PRO A 4 8.83 -7.46 6.14
C PRO A 4 9.19 -5.97 6.20
N GLU A 5 9.26 -5.31 5.05
CA GLU A 5 9.63 -3.90 4.94
C GLU A 5 8.56 -2.99 5.56
N TYR A 6 7.28 -3.33 5.37
CA TYR A 6 6.17 -2.64 6.02
C TYR A 6 6.21 -2.76 7.56
N LEU A 7 6.55 -3.95 8.07
CA LEU A 7 6.69 -4.18 9.51
C LEU A 7 7.88 -3.42 10.10
N ASP A 8 9.02 -3.39 9.38
CA ASP A 8 10.20 -2.62 9.79
C ASP A 8 9.92 -1.13 9.81
N LEU A 9 9.21 -0.61 8.81
CA LEU A 9 8.81 0.78 8.78
C LEU A 9 7.87 1.12 9.93
N ALA A 10 6.86 0.28 10.19
CA ALA A 10 5.94 0.47 11.31
C ALA A 10 6.68 0.44 12.66
N ARG A 11 7.62 -0.50 12.84
CA ARG A 11 8.45 -0.60 14.05
C ARG A 11 9.29 0.66 14.24
N THR A 12 9.93 1.13 13.18
CA THR A 12 10.80 2.30 13.19
C THR A 12 10.01 3.57 13.50
N LYS A 13 8.84 3.76 12.87
CA LYS A 13 7.94 4.90 13.13
C LYS A 13 7.46 4.96 14.57
N LEU A 14 7.21 3.81 15.17
CA LEU A 14 6.77 3.69 16.56
C LEU A 14 7.93 3.59 17.57
N GLN A 15 9.19 3.65 17.10
CA GLN A 15 10.39 3.54 17.92
C GLN A 15 10.38 2.30 18.84
N LEU A 16 9.87 1.19 18.32
CA LEU A 16 9.67 -0.02 19.12
C LEU A 16 10.99 -0.79 19.29
N PRO A 17 11.26 -1.34 20.49
CA PRO A 17 12.52 -2.01 20.80
C PRO A 17 12.65 -3.40 20.16
N SER A 18 11.56 -3.97 19.64
CA SER A 18 11.56 -5.28 19.00
C SER A 18 10.36 -5.45 18.07
N ASP A 19 10.44 -6.43 17.18
CA ASP A 19 9.34 -6.82 16.29
C ASP A 19 8.08 -7.23 17.04
N TYR A 20 8.24 -7.93 18.15
CA TYR A 20 7.10 -8.40 18.93
C TYR A 20 6.35 -7.27 19.65
N ALA A 21 6.97 -6.10 19.79
CA ALA A 21 6.26 -4.94 20.29
C ALA A 21 5.19 -4.42 19.30
N LEU A 22 5.22 -4.85 18.02
CA LEU A 22 4.15 -4.56 17.03
C LEU A 22 2.83 -5.26 17.34
N GLN A 23 2.81 -6.25 18.25
CA GLN A 23 1.60 -6.98 18.62
C GLN A 23 0.49 -6.04 19.09
N LYS A 24 0.81 -5.10 20.00
CA LYS A 24 -0.20 -4.18 20.55
C LYS A 24 -0.69 -3.16 19.52
N PRO A 25 0.18 -2.43 18.79
CA PRO A 25 -0.27 -1.46 17.79
C PRO A 25 -1.07 -2.07 16.64
N LEU A 26 -0.70 -3.27 16.19
CA LEU A 26 -1.39 -3.94 15.09
C LEU A 26 -2.58 -4.78 15.57
N GLY A 27 -2.65 -5.10 16.86
CA GLY A 27 -3.67 -5.99 17.43
C GLY A 27 -3.53 -7.42 16.90
N VAL A 28 -2.31 -7.94 16.84
CA VAL A 28 -1.97 -9.26 16.29
C VAL A 28 -1.20 -10.12 17.29
N THR A 29 -1.20 -11.43 17.07
CA THR A 29 -0.42 -12.37 17.88
C THR A 29 1.06 -12.37 17.48
N LYS A 30 1.91 -12.80 18.41
CA LYS A 30 3.34 -13.01 18.18
C LYS A 30 3.60 -13.99 17.04
N GLN A 31 2.80 -15.05 16.96
CA GLN A 31 2.89 -16.05 15.90
C GLN A 31 2.58 -15.45 14.53
N LEU A 32 1.59 -14.56 14.43
CA LEU A 32 1.23 -13.93 13.17
C LEU A 32 2.35 -13.01 12.66
N ILE A 33 2.99 -12.24 13.54
CA ILE A 33 4.18 -11.44 13.17
C ILE A 33 5.30 -12.34 12.63
N SER A 34 5.57 -13.47 13.28
CA SER A 34 6.58 -14.43 12.80
C SER A 34 6.23 -14.99 11.42
N LYS A 35 4.95 -15.29 11.14
CA LYS A 35 4.50 -15.73 9.82
C LYS A 35 4.73 -14.67 8.75
N TYR A 36 4.44 -13.40 9.04
CA TYR A 36 4.75 -12.29 8.11
C TYR A 36 6.25 -12.17 7.85
N ARG A 37 7.08 -12.25 8.89
CA ARG A 37 8.56 -12.19 8.76
C ARG A 37 9.15 -13.34 7.95
N THR A 38 8.52 -14.51 8.01
CA THR A 38 8.97 -15.70 7.28
C THR A 38 8.31 -15.87 5.91
N GLY A 39 7.48 -14.92 5.48
CA GLY A 39 6.75 -15.00 4.21
C GLY A 39 5.71 -16.12 4.16
N LYS A 40 5.36 -16.72 5.30
CA LYS A 40 4.38 -17.81 5.40
C LYS A 40 2.93 -17.32 5.35
N GLU A 41 2.72 -16.03 5.53
CA GLU A 41 1.40 -15.40 5.53
C GLU A 41 1.49 -14.00 4.92
N THR A 42 0.40 -13.57 4.29
CA THR A 42 0.28 -12.23 3.71
C THR A 42 -0.54 -11.30 4.63
N LEU A 43 -0.35 -9.99 4.51
CA LEU A 43 -1.08 -8.97 5.25
C LEU A 43 -2.55 -9.08 4.85
N SER A 44 -3.43 -9.19 5.85
CA SER A 44 -4.85 -8.99 5.62
C SER A 44 -5.14 -7.50 5.46
N ASP A 45 -6.21 -7.18 4.74
CA ASP A 45 -6.62 -5.80 4.45
C ASP A 45 -6.74 -4.96 5.72
N GLY A 46 -7.29 -5.54 6.79
CA GLY A 46 -7.40 -4.87 8.09
C GLY A 46 -6.05 -4.51 8.72
N ILE A 47 -5.01 -5.35 8.55
CA ILE A 47 -3.66 -5.04 9.02
C ILE A 47 -2.96 -4.07 8.08
N ALA A 48 -3.12 -4.22 6.76
CA ALA A 48 -2.60 -3.28 5.77
C ALA A 48 -3.10 -1.84 6.04
N ILE A 49 -4.39 -1.66 6.33
CA ILE A 49 -4.97 -0.35 6.69
C ILE A 49 -4.36 0.20 7.99
N LYS A 50 -4.13 -0.65 9.01
CA LYS A 50 -3.47 -0.21 10.24
C LYS A 50 -2.03 0.22 9.99
N ILE A 51 -1.27 -0.56 9.22
CA ILE A 51 0.12 -0.23 8.84
C ILE A 51 0.16 1.09 8.07
N ALA A 52 -0.75 1.29 7.11
CA ALA A 52 -0.86 2.54 6.36
C ALA A 52 -1.05 3.74 7.30
N LYS A 53 -2.00 3.65 8.24
CA LYS A 53 -2.24 4.71 9.24
C LYS A 53 -1.03 4.98 10.14
N LEU A 54 -0.32 3.94 10.56
CA LEU A 54 0.86 4.07 11.44
C LEU A 54 2.07 4.66 10.71
N THR A 55 2.26 4.32 9.44
CA THR A 55 3.45 4.68 8.68
C THR A 55 3.28 5.97 7.87
N GLY A 56 2.04 6.36 7.58
CA GLY A 56 1.70 7.46 6.68
C GLY A 56 1.76 7.08 5.20
N ILE A 57 1.95 5.80 4.87
CA ILE A 57 1.87 5.33 3.48
C ILE A 57 0.41 5.35 3.02
N PRO A 58 0.12 5.76 1.77
CA PRO A 58 -1.22 5.66 1.20
C PRO A 58 -1.81 4.26 1.36
N THR A 59 -3.06 4.18 1.82
CA THR A 59 -3.69 2.89 2.17
C THR A 59 -3.83 1.98 0.96
N GLU A 60 -4.15 2.57 -0.19
CA GLU A 60 -4.28 1.92 -1.48
C GLU A 60 -2.98 1.23 -1.88
N ARG A 61 -1.83 1.87 -1.62
CA ARG A 61 -0.52 1.30 -1.92
C ARG A 61 -0.26 0.03 -1.10
N VAL A 62 -0.50 0.09 0.22
CA VAL A 62 -0.27 -1.07 1.09
C VAL A 62 -1.19 -2.24 0.72
N LEU A 63 -2.45 -1.94 0.38
CA LEU A 63 -3.41 -2.95 -0.06
C LEU A 63 -3.02 -3.60 -1.39
N ILE A 64 -2.63 -2.79 -2.38
CA ILE A 64 -2.19 -3.30 -3.68
C ILE A 64 -0.96 -4.19 -3.52
N ASP A 65 0.05 -3.76 -2.76
CA ASP A 65 1.25 -4.55 -2.50
C ASP A 65 0.87 -5.89 -1.81
N ALA A 66 -0.01 -5.86 -0.80
CA ALA A 66 -0.48 -7.07 -0.11
C ALA A 66 -1.21 -8.06 -1.05
N HIS A 67 -2.09 -7.57 -1.91
CA HIS A 67 -2.80 -8.41 -2.87
C HIS A 67 -1.89 -8.92 -3.99
N PHE A 68 -0.94 -8.11 -4.43
CA PHE A 68 0.03 -8.49 -5.45
C PHE A 68 0.91 -9.66 -4.98
N GLU A 69 1.36 -9.65 -3.73
CA GLU A 69 2.11 -10.77 -3.15
C GLU A 69 1.23 -12.02 -2.94
N LYS A 70 -0.04 -11.83 -2.58
CA LYS A 70 -0.99 -12.94 -2.39
C LYS A 70 -1.40 -13.61 -3.71
N ALA A 71 -1.37 -12.87 -4.81
CA ALA A 71 -1.72 -13.37 -6.14
C ALA A 71 -0.80 -14.52 -6.58
N LYS A 72 -1.40 -15.62 -7.03
CA LYS A 72 -0.66 -16.84 -7.40
C LYS A 72 -0.46 -16.96 -8.90
N THR A 73 -1.40 -16.44 -9.68
CA THR A 73 -1.33 -16.55 -11.13
C THR A 73 -0.71 -15.29 -11.76
N PRO A 74 -0.06 -15.41 -12.93
CA PRO A 74 0.43 -14.26 -13.68
C PRO A 74 -0.67 -13.26 -14.02
N GLU A 75 -1.89 -13.72 -14.31
CA GLU A 75 -3.04 -12.89 -14.68
C GLU A 75 -3.52 -12.06 -13.50
N GLU A 76 -3.61 -12.66 -12.30
CA GLU A 76 -3.93 -11.93 -11.07
C GLU A 76 -2.89 -10.84 -10.79
N LYS A 77 -1.59 -11.17 -10.91
CA LYS A 77 -0.51 -10.20 -10.73
C LYS A 77 -0.57 -9.07 -11.74
N ALA A 78 -0.84 -9.37 -13.01
CA ALA A 78 -1.00 -8.38 -14.07
C ALA A 78 -2.18 -7.44 -13.78
N ALA A 79 -3.30 -7.96 -13.27
CA ALA A 79 -4.46 -7.15 -12.88
C ALA A 79 -4.11 -6.14 -11.77
N TRP A 80 -3.42 -6.59 -10.71
CA TRP A 80 -2.98 -5.70 -9.63
C TRP A 80 -1.96 -4.66 -10.08
N MET A 81 -1.03 -5.03 -10.96
CA MET A 81 -0.10 -4.07 -11.58
C MET A 81 -0.83 -2.99 -12.38
N ALA A 82 -1.82 -3.38 -13.19
CA ALA A 82 -2.62 -2.42 -13.97
C ALA A 82 -3.41 -1.45 -13.06
N ILE A 83 -3.90 -1.92 -11.91
CA ILE A 83 -4.55 -1.07 -10.90
C ILE A 83 -3.54 -0.07 -10.32
N MET A 84 -2.34 -0.53 -9.97
CA MET A 84 -1.26 0.34 -9.45
C MET A 84 -0.84 1.41 -10.46
N GLU A 85 -0.72 1.04 -11.73
CA GLU A 85 -0.38 1.96 -12.81
C GLU A 85 -1.43 3.08 -12.92
N LYS A 86 -2.72 2.72 -12.95
CA LYS A 86 -3.83 3.69 -13.00
C LYS A 86 -3.86 4.60 -11.78
N PHE A 87 -3.58 4.07 -10.60
CA PHE A 87 -3.47 4.85 -9.37
C PHE A 87 -2.34 5.88 -9.46
N SER A 88 -1.14 5.46 -9.89
CA SER A 88 0.00 6.37 -10.04
C SER A 88 -0.19 7.40 -11.15
N ALA A 89 -0.79 7.03 -12.29
CA ALA A 89 -1.12 7.95 -13.36
C ALA A 89 -2.14 9.02 -12.91
N SER A 90 -3.14 8.62 -12.13
CA SER A 90 -4.13 9.56 -11.56
C SER A 90 -3.49 10.51 -10.55
N PHE A 91 -2.61 10.00 -9.69
CA PHE A 91 -1.87 10.82 -8.73
C PHE A 91 -0.92 11.80 -9.43
N ASN A 92 -0.18 11.34 -10.44
CA ASN A 92 0.66 12.20 -11.28
C ASN A 92 -0.15 13.27 -12.01
N ALA A 93 -1.34 12.92 -12.52
CA ALA A 93 -2.23 13.89 -13.18
C ALA A 93 -2.74 14.96 -12.20
N LEU A 94 -3.00 14.58 -10.95
CA LEU A 94 -3.37 15.50 -9.87
C LEU A 94 -2.20 16.42 -9.49
N LEU A 95 -1.01 15.86 -9.25
CA LEU A 95 0.18 16.62 -8.84
C LEU A 95 0.72 17.54 -9.92
N LEU A 96 0.75 17.05 -11.17
CA LEU A 96 1.22 17.82 -12.31
C LEU A 96 0.16 18.81 -12.82
N GLY A 97 -0.98 18.90 -12.13
CA GLY A 97 -2.04 19.85 -12.40
C GLY A 97 -2.31 19.94 -13.90
N ARG A 98 -2.93 18.91 -14.50
CA ARG A 98 -3.56 19.11 -15.81
C ARG A 98 -4.74 20.05 -15.62
N GLY A 99 -4.44 21.35 -15.52
CA GLY A 99 -5.26 22.41 -16.03
C GLY A 99 -5.41 22.19 -17.52
N ARG A 100 -6.26 21.23 -17.92
CA ARG A 100 -6.96 21.35 -19.19
C ARG A 100 -7.92 22.51 -19.00
N MET A 101 -7.39 23.73 -19.15
CA MET A 101 -8.15 24.78 -19.80
C MET A 101 -8.54 24.16 -21.14
N GLN A 102 -9.77 23.66 -21.24
CA GLN A 102 -10.39 23.55 -22.53
C GLN A 102 -10.27 24.94 -23.15
N PRO A 103 -9.64 25.11 -24.32
CA PRO A 103 -9.76 26.38 -24.99
C PRO A 103 -11.25 26.56 -25.23
N CYS A 104 -11.82 27.55 -24.53
CA CYS A 104 -13.18 28.01 -24.75
C CYS A 104 -13.26 28.31 -26.25
N SER A 105 -13.99 27.47 -26.99
CA SER A 105 -14.34 27.71 -28.38
C SER A 105 -15.33 28.87 -28.41
N SER A 106 -14.81 30.08 -28.16
CA SER A 106 -15.49 31.34 -28.32
C SER A 106 -15.63 31.62 -29.80
N MET A 107 -16.88 31.56 -30.27
CA MET A 107 -17.48 32.47 -31.25
C MET A 107 -16.50 33.26 -32.13
N ARG A 108 -16.37 32.78 -33.37
CA ARG A 108 -16.19 33.55 -34.62
C ARG A 108 -16.37 32.50 -35.73
N GLN A 109 -17.36 32.56 -36.61
CA GLN A 109 -18.04 33.68 -37.24
C GLN A 109 -19.54 33.41 -37.33
#